data_AF-A0A0D0R6X5-F1
#
_entry.id   AF-A0A0D0R6X5-F1
#
_cell.length_a   1.000
_cell.length_b   1.000
_cell.length_c   1.000
_cell.angle_alpha   90.00
_cell.angle_beta   90.00
_cell.angle_gamma   90.00
#
_symmetry.space_group_name_H-M   'P 1'
#
loop_
_entity.id
_entity.type
_entity.pdbx_description
1 polymer ?
#
loop_
_entity_poly.entity_id
_entity_poly.type
_entity_poly.pdbx_seq_one_letter_code
_entity_poly.pdbx_strand_id
1 'polypeptide(L)'
;MAYDGDVYSLPLANGWIDVKSDNDVRMLNEQQLLTATANVYFREASEATSVSREYGEATARRLPSKHRINHAVLDWDDGVTKRFRVTTADEARGQDALIHSEKMYPRPSGWPNFIRIRAGAAAYSNGTGVGYVRRAHADSTWSKPFRKIRLDAIKF
;
A
#
# COMPACT_ATOMS: atom_id res chain seq x y z
N MET A 1 -9.77 -11.06 8.16
CA MET A 1 -9.34 -10.12 7.10
C MET A 1 -9.86 -8.75 7.47
N ALA A 2 -8.98 -7.76 7.66
CA ALA A 2 -9.42 -6.39 7.97
C ALA A 2 -9.70 -5.64 6.67
N TYR A 3 -10.83 -4.95 6.58
CA TYR A 3 -11.16 -4.06 5.47
C TYR A 3 -11.62 -2.71 6.02
N ASP A 4 -11.59 -1.70 5.17
CA ASP A 4 -12.04 -0.37 5.52
C ASP A 4 -13.49 -0.15 5.08
N GLY A 5 -14.42 -0.13 6.05
CA GLY A 5 -15.86 0.06 5.78
C GLY A 5 -16.26 1.49 5.37
N ASP A 6 -15.37 2.47 5.50
CA ASP A 6 -15.60 3.82 4.98
C ASP A 6 -15.33 3.89 3.47
N VAL A 7 -14.57 2.94 2.92
CA VAL A 7 -14.18 2.91 1.50
C VAL A 7 -14.71 1.71 0.73
N TYR A 8 -14.76 0.54 1.35
CA TYR A 8 -15.15 -0.68 0.69
C TYR A 8 -16.46 -1.23 1.25
N SER A 9 -17.26 -1.84 0.38
CA SER A 9 -18.41 -2.66 0.73
C SER A 9 -18.11 -4.12 0.42
N LEU A 10 -18.53 -5.00 1.33
CA LEU A 10 -18.38 -6.45 1.22
C LEU A 10 -19.76 -7.11 1.34
N PRO A 11 -20.05 -8.17 0.57
CA PRO A 11 -21.32 -8.92 0.66
C PRO A 11 -21.28 -9.90 1.83
N LEU A 12 -21.27 -9.37 3.06
CA LEU A 12 -21.18 -10.19 4.27
C LEU A 12 -22.51 -10.88 4.59
N ALA A 13 -22.45 -12.17 4.92
CA ALA A 13 -23.53 -12.94 5.54
C ALA A 13 -23.04 -13.47 6.89
N ASN A 14 -23.63 -13.01 8.00
CA ASN A 14 -23.21 -13.38 9.36
C ASN A 14 -21.70 -13.17 9.64
N GLY A 15 -21.11 -12.14 9.05
CA GLY A 15 -19.67 -11.85 9.17
C GLY A 15 -18.76 -12.65 8.24
N TRP A 16 -19.32 -13.51 7.39
CA TRP A 16 -18.59 -14.34 6.43
C TRP A 16 -18.83 -13.89 4.99
N ILE A 17 -17.90 -14.23 4.11
CA ILE A 17 -18.05 -14.10 2.67
C ILE A 17 -17.87 -15.49 2.07
N ASP A 18 -18.88 -15.94 1.34
CA ASP A 18 -18.77 -17.15 0.52
C ASP A 18 -18.04 -16.82 -0.78
N VAL A 19 -16.76 -17.20 -0.85
CA VAL A 19 -15.94 -17.02 -2.05
C VAL A 19 -16.21 -18.19 -3.00
N LYS A 20 -16.89 -17.91 -4.11
CA LYS A 20 -17.29 -18.92 -5.12
C LYS A 20 -16.44 -18.90 -6.39
N SER A 21 -15.60 -17.88 -6.55
CA SER A 21 -14.77 -17.69 -7.73
C SER A 21 -13.33 -18.09 -7.44
N ASP A 22 -12.78 -18.98 -8.27
CA ASP A 22 -11.35 -19.34 -8.22
C ASP A 22 -10.44 -18.13 -8.36
N ASN A 23 -10.86 -17.13 -9.15
CA ASN A 23 -10.10 -15.89 -9.29
C ASN A 23 -10.03 -15.13 -7.96
N ASP A 24 -11.14 -15.04 -7.23
CA ASP A 24 -11.17 -14.36 -5.94
C ASP A 24 -10.31 -15.10 -4.91
N VAL A 25 -10.32 -16.44 -4.93
CA VAL A 25 -9.41 -17.27 -4.12
C VAL A 25 -7.95 -16.97 -4.46
N ARG A 26 -7.59 -16.97 -5.76
CA ARG A 26 -6.23 -16.64 -6.20
C ARG A 26 -5.79 -15.24 -5.77
N MET A 27 -6.67 -14.25 -5.86
CA MET A 27 -6.36 -12.88 -5.41
C MET A 27 -6.14 -12.82 -3.90
N LEU A 28 -6.89 -13.58 -3.10
CA LEU A 28 -6.66 -13.68 -1.66
C LEU A 28 -5.34 -14.40 -1.33
N ASN A 29 -5.05 -15.51 -2.02
CA ASN A 29 -3.79 -16.23 -1.87
C ASN A 29 -2.60 -15.36 -2.22
N GLU A 30 -2.68 -14.63 -3.34
CA GLU A 30 -1.64 -13.72 -3.79
C GLU A 30 -1.28 -12.69 -2.72
N GLN A 31 -2.25 -12.13 -1.99
CA GLN A 31 -1.97 -11.20 -0.89
C GLN A 31 -1.12 -11.84 0.22
N GLN A 32 -1.37 -13.11 0.53
CA GLN A 32 -0.54 -13.87 1.47
C GLN A 32 0.84 -14.13 0.86
N LEU A 33 0.90 -14.57 -0.40
CA LEU A 33 2.14 -14.88 -1.12
C LEU A 33 3.02 -13.64 -1.32
N LEU A 34 2.47 -12.44 -1.39
CA LEU A 34 3.25 -11.20 -1.50
C LEU A 34 3.85 -10.75 -0.16
N THR A 35 3.25 -11.16 0.97
CA THR A 35 3.60 -10.63 2.30
C THR A 35 4.28 -11.66 3.20
N ALA A 36 4.08 -12.97 2.93
CA ALA A 36 4.66 -14.08 3.68
C ALA A 36 6.20 -13.99 3.69
N THR A 37 6.77 -14.01 4.89
CA THR A 37 8.22 -13.89 5.07
C THR A 37 8.94 -15.24 4.96
N ALA A 38 8.29 -16.34 5.36
CA ALA A 38 8.93 -17.65 5.42
C ALA A 38 8.02 -18.77 4.89
N ASN A 39 6.84 -18.97 5.50
CA ASN A 39 6.00 -20.14 5.23
C ASN A 39 4.66 -19.76 4.63
N VAL A 40 4.17 -20.62 3.73
CA VAL A 40 2.80 -20.62 3.22
C VAL A 40 2.19 -21.95 3.64
N TYR A 41 1.07 -21.89 4.37
CA TYR A 41 0.34 -23.06 4.83
C TYR A 41 -0.84 -23.30 3.91
N PHE A 42 -1.05 -24.54 3.52
CA PHE A 42 -2.14 -25.00 2.66
C PHE A 42 -2.73 -26.28 3.25
N ARG A 43 -3.93 -26.67 2.81
CA ARG A 43 -4.74 -27.66 3.54
C ARG A 43 -4.22 -29.08 3.34
N GLU A 44 -3.86 -29.41 2.10
CA GLU A 44 -3.51 -30.78 1.72
C GLU A 44 -2.23 -30.83 0.88
N ALA A 45 -1.42 -31.88 1.05
CA ALA A 45 -0.19 -32.07 0.27
C ALA A 45 -0.40 -32.04 -1.26
N SER A 46 -1.58 -32.45 -1.72
CA SER A 46 -2.02 -32.39 -3.13
C SER A 46 -2.04 -30.97 -3.69
N GLU A 47 -2.19 -29.95 -2.85
CA GLU A 47 -2.23 -28.53 -3.24
C GLU A 47 -0.83 -27.90 -3.37
N ALA A 48 0.24 -28.61 -2.97
CA ALA A 48 1.59 -28.06 -2.97
C ALA A 48 2.02 -27.55 -4.37
N THR A 49 1.67 -28.31 -5.42
CA THR A 49 2.03 -27.95 -6.80
C THR A 49 1.29 -26.68 -7.27
N SER A 50 0.00 -26.52 -6.94
CA SER A 50 -0.75 -25.33 -7.34
C SER A 50 -0.26 -24.09 -6.60
N VAL A 51 -0.02 -24.21 -5.28
CA VAL A 51 0.53 -23.12 -4.46
C VAL A 51 1.93 -22.73 -4.93
N SER A 52 2.78 -23.69 -5.29
CA SER A 52 4.12 -23.41 -5.82
C SER A 52 4.06 -22.65 -7.15
N ARG A 53 3.08 -22.94 -8.00
CA ARG A 53 2.87 -22.19 -9.25
C ARG A 53 2.43 -20.75 -8.98
N GLU A 54 1.43 -20.56 -8.12
CA GLU A 54 0.97 -19.23 -7.72
C GLU A 54 2.10 -18.40 -7.08
N TYR A 55 2.96 -19.04 -6.28
CA TYR A 55 4.15 -18.40 -5.73
C TYR A 55 5.13 -17.94 -6.82
N GLY A 56 5.37 -18.76 -7.84
CA GLY A 56 6.19 -18.38 -8.99
C GLY A 56 5.66 -17.13 -9.70
N GLU A 57 4.35 -17.05 -9.90
CA GLU A 57 3.67 -15.91 -10.52
C GLU A 57 3.70 -14.63 -9.66
N ALA A 58 3.69 -14.76 -8.33
CA ALA A 58 3.75 -13.65 -7.39
C ALA A 58 5.19 -13.15 -7.13
N THR A 59 6.20 -13.98 -7.37
CA THR A 59 7.61 -13.71 -6.97
C THR A 59 8.14 -12.39 -7.53
N ALA A 60 7.85 -12.07 -8.79
CA ALA A 60 8.30 -10.84 -9.43
C ALA A 60 7.74 -9.54 -8.79
N ARG A 61 6.66 -9.66 -8.00
CA ARG A 61 5.99 -8.52 -7.33
C ARG A 61 6.25 -8.47 -5.83
N ARG A 62 6.98 -9.44 -5.29
CA ARG A 62 7.44 -9.42 -3.90
C ARG A 62 8.48 -8.31 -3.73
N LEU A 63 8.42 -7.66 -2.57
CA LEU A 63 9.41 -6.64 -2.23
C LEU A 63 10.57 -7.30 -1.46
N PRO A 64 11.83 -7.06 -1.86
CA PRO A 64 12.99 -7.54 -1.10
C PRO A 64 13.11 -6.85 0.26
N SER A 65 12.62 -5.61 0.38
CA SER A 65 12.50 -4.88 1.64
C SER A 65 11.18 -4.13 1.71
N LYS A 66 10.54 -4.13 2.89
CA LYS A 66 9.34 -3.33 3.18
C LYS A 66 9.67 -1.86 3.47
N HIS A 67 10.95 -1.50 3.56
CA HIS A 67 11.38 -0.14 3.79
C HIS A 67 12.44 0.27 2.77
N ARG A 68 12.28 1.47 2.23
CA ARG A 68 13.28 2.14 1.38
C ARG A 68 13.82 3.33 2.16
N ILE A 69 15.14 3.41 2.27
CA ILE A 69 15.82 4.53 2.92
C ILE A 69 16.37 5.44 1.84
N ASN A 70 15.83 6.65 1.79
CA ASN A 70 16.26 7.71 0.88
C ASN A 70 17.21 8.64 1.63
N HIS A 71 18.29 9.04 0.96
CA HIS A 71 19.29 9.96 1.49
C HIS A 71 19.29 11.22 0.64
N ALA A 72 19.44 12.38 1.26
CA ALA A 72 19.59 13.63 0.55
C ALA A 72 20.59 14.52 1.29
N VAL A 73 21.53 15.12 0.56
CA VAL A 73 22.54 16.02 1.12
C VAL A 73 22.16 17.47 0.86
N LEU A 74 22.61 18.37 1.73
CA LEU A 74 22.39 19.80 1.55
C LEU A 74 23.04 20.27 0.23
N ASP A 75 22.21 20.84 -0.64
CA ASP A 75 22.62 21.37 -1.93
C ASP A 75 22.65 22.90 -1.93
N TRP A 76 21.77 23.51 -1.13
CA TRP A 76 21.66 24.97 -1.04
C TRP A 76 21.01 25.41 0.28
N ASP A 77 21.44 26.55 0.80
CA ASP A 77 20.94 27.18 2.01
C ASP A 77 21.04 28.72 1.89
N ASP A 78 19.93 29.43 2.06
CA ASP A 78 19.88 30.90 2.13
C ASP A 78 19.63 31.44 3.54
N GLY A 79 19.67 30.58 4.56
CA GLY A 79 19.36 30.89 5.95
C GLY A 79 17.87 30.86 6.30
N VAL A 80 16.97 30.74 5.32
CA VAL A 80 15.51 30.61 5.52
C VAL A 80 15.01 29.26 5.01
N THR A 81 15.52 28.80 3.87
CA THR A 81 15.12 27.59 3.17
C THR A 81 16.36 26.76 2.84
N LYS A 82 16.30 25.47 3.21
CA LYS A 82 17.30 24.49 2.80
C LYS A 82 16.77 23.64 1.66
N ARG A 83 17.57 23.47 0.61
CA ARG A 83 17.31 22.51 -0.48
C ARG A 83 18.24 21.32 -0.35
N PHE A 84 17.66 20.13 -0.40
CA PHE A 84 18.40 18.87 -0.36
C PHE A 84 18.30 18.17 -1.71
N ARG A 85 19.42 17.64 -2.20
CA ARG A 85 19.49 16.82 -3.41
C ARG A 85 19.56 15.34 -3.01
N VAL A 86 18.72 14.52 -3.63
CA VAL A 86 18.71 13.07 -3.40
C VAL A 86 20.05 12.46 -3.82
N THR A 87 20.58 11.57 -2.98
CA THR A 87 21.85 10.90 -3.20
C THR A 87 21.87 9.47 -2.61
N THR A 88 23.01 8.79 -2.74
CA THR A 88 23.30 7.47 -2.18
C THR A 88 23.69 7.55 -0.69
N ALA A 89 23.60 6.42 0.01
CA ALA A 89 24.00 6.33 1.40
C ALA A 89 25.50 6.61 1.63
N ASP A 90 26.34 6.24 0.65
CA ASP A 90 27.79 6.43 0.74
C ASP A 90 28.17 7.90 0.55
N GLU A 91 27.55 8.61 -0.40
CA GLU A 91 27.77 10.04 -0.57
C GLU A 91 27.26 10.83 0.64
N ALA A 92 26.10 10.46 1.21
CA ALA A 92 25.55 11.13 2.38
C ALA A 92 26.36 10.94 3.68
N ARG A 93 27.29 9.98 3.71
CA ARG A 93 28.02 9.64 4.93
C ARG A 93 28.95 10.79 5.35
N GLY A 94 28.76 11.30 6.57
CA GLY A 94 29.59 12.37 7.13
C GLY A 94 29.22 13.78 6.65
N GLN A 95 28.10 13.93 5.92
CA GLN A 95 27.56 15.22 5.51
C GLN A 95 26.32 15.60 6.34
N ASP A 96 25.88 16.87 6.24
CA ASP A 96 24.54 17.27 6.69
C ASP A 96 23.51 16.67 5.71
N ALA A 97 22.89 15.58 6.13
CA ALA A 97 22.03 14.76 5.30
C ALA A 97 20.66 14.51 5.94
N LEU A 98 19.62 14.62 5.12
CA LEU A 98 18.26 14.23 5.46
C LEU A 98 18.06 12.76 5.10
N ILE A 99 17.61 11.97 6.09
CA ILE A 99 17.25 10.57 5.91
C ILE A 99 15.74 10.44 5.97
N HIS A 100 15.16 9.85 4.93
CA HIS A 100 13.73 9.58 4.84
C HIS A 100 13.48 8.08 4.69
N SER A 101 12.78 7.48 5.66
CA SER A 101 12.32 6.09 5.59
C SER A 101 10.92 6.03 5.00
N GLU A 102 10.79 5.39 3.84
CA GLU A 102 9.52 5.14 3.16
C GLU A 102 9.10 3.68 3.36
N LYS A 103 7.85 3.45 3.73
CA LYS A 103 7.28 2.11 3.81
C LYS A 103 6.73 1.70 2.45
N MET A 104 7.24 0.59 1.94
CA MET A 104 6.87 0.01 0.66
C MET A 104 5.81 -1.08 0.85
N TYR A 105 4.86 -1.16 -0.07
CA TYR A 105 3.82 -2.19 -0.12
C TYR A 105 3.87 -2.92 -1.46
N PRO A 106 3.82 -4.26 -1.48
CA PRO A 106 3.75 -5.00 -2.73
C PRO A 106 2.44 -4.65 -3.44
N ARG A 107 2.47 -4.59 -4.77
CA ARG A 107 1.27 -4.33 -5.58
C ARG A 107 0.72 -5.67 -6.09
N PRO A 108 -0.48 -6.08 -5.64
CA PRO A 108 -1.12 -7.28 -6.18
C PRO A 108 -1.47 -7.07 -7.65
N SER A 109 -1.68 -8.16 -8.37
CA SER A 109 -2.12 -8.14 -9.77
C SER A 109 -3.57 -7.69 -9.90
N GLY A 110 -4.34 -7.88 -8.82
CA GLY A 110 -5.73 -7.46 -8.74
C GLY A 110 -6.27 -7.55 -7.32
N TRP A 111 -7.59 -7.38 -7.21
CA TRP A 111 -8.34 -7.53 -5.97
C TRP A 111 -9.49 -8.51 -6.20
N PRO A 112 -9.95 -9.22 -5.15
CA PRO A 112 -11.17 -10.03 -5.26
C PRO A 112 -12.36 -9.18 -5.71
N ASN A 113 -13.16 -9.69 -6.64
CA ASN A 113 -14.28 -8.98 -7.27
C ASN A 113 -15.41 -8.62 -6.29
N PHE A 114 -15.49 -9.34 -5.17
CA PHE A 114 -16.45 -9.05 -4.11
C PHE A 114 -16.08 -7.82 -3.27
N ILE A 115 -14.84 -7.31 -3.35
CA ILE A 115 -14.43 -6.06 -2.71
C ILE A 115 -14.80 -4.90 -3.63
N ARG A 116 -15.87 -4.19 -3.28
CA ARG A 116 -16.37 -3.07 -4.09
C ARG A 116 -16.11 -1.75 -3.40
N ILE A 117 -15.93 -0.68 -4.16
CA ILE A 117 -15.94 0.66 -3.59
C ILE A 117 -17.36 0.95 -3.10
N ARG A 118 -17.46 1.39 -1.84
CA ARG A 118 -18.74 1.77 -1.22
C ARG A 118 -19.33 2.96 -1.97
N ALA A 119 -20.63 2.90 -2.25
CA ALA A 119 -21.35 4.05 -2.79
C ALA A 119 -21.20 5.24 -1.83
N GLY A 120 -20.70 6.38 -2.34
CA GLY A 120 -20.45 7.53 -1.49
C GLY A 120 -19.03 7.64 -0.95
N ALA A 121 -18.16 6.64 -1.17
CA ALA A 121 -16.82 6.62 -0.64
C ALA A 121 -16.02 7.85 -1.08
N ALA A 122 -15.27 8.40 -0.13
CA ALA A 122 -14.45 9.58 -0.35
C ALA A 122 -13.13 9.44 0.38
N ALA A 123 -12.10 10.02 -0.22
CA ALA A 123 -10.84 10.32 0.44
C ALA A 123 -10.70 11.84 0.58
N TYR A 124 -9.65 12.26 1.27
CA TYR A 124 -9.37 13.66 1.51
C TYR A 124 -7.94 13.94 1.05
N SER A 125 -7.70 15.01 0.31
CA SER A 125 -6.34 15.42 -0.05
C SER A 125 -6.16 16.93 0.08
N ASN A 126 -4.96 17.36 0.46
CA ASN A 126 -4.53 18.75 0.47
C ASN A 126 -3.48 19.04 -0.63
N GLY A 127 -3.27 18.11 -1.57
CA GLY A 127 -2.32 18.26 -2.68
C GLY A 127 -0.84 18.16 -2.29
N THR A 128 -0.53 17.65 -1.08
CA THR A 128 0.85 17.42 -0.62
C THR A 128 1.25 15.96 -0.75
N GLY A 129 2.51 15.65 -0.43
CA GLY A 129 3.05 14.28 -0.40
C GLY A 129 2.36 13.33 0.59
N VAL A 130 1.50 13.84 1.49
CA VAL A 130 0.64 13.01 2.34
C VAL A 130 -0.38 12.20 1.52
N GLY A 131 -0.73 12.67 0.32
CA GLY A 131 -1.62 11.95 -0.59
C GLY A 131 -3.09 12.01 -0.17
N TYR A 132 -3.73 10.84 -0.14
CA TYR A 132 -5.14 10.66 0.19
C TYR A 132 -5.29 10.08 1.59
N VAL A 133 -6.06 10.74 2.45
CA VAL A 133 -6.31 10.33 3.84
C VAL A 133 -7.79 10.08 4.12
N ARG A 134 -8.06 9.43 5.27
CA ARG A 134 -9.42 9.28 5.81
C ARG A 134 -9.87 10.58 6.47
N ARG A 135 -11.19 10.77 6.58
CA ARG A 135 -11.80 11.93 7.25
C ARG A 135 -11.19 12.18 8.64
N ALA A 136 -11.05 11.14 9.46
CA ALA A 136 -10.49 11.26 10.80
C ALA A 136 -9.07 11.85 10.83
N HIS A 137 -8.29 11.67 9.76
CA HIS A 137 -6.95 12.27 9.62
C HIS A 137 -6.98 13.63 8.93
N ALA A 138 -8.03 13.95 8.18
CA ALA A 138 -8.20 15.26 7.54
C ALA A 138 -8.56 16.35 8.57
N ASP A 139 -9.22 15.97 9.67
CA ASP A 139 -9.74 16.88 10.69
C ASP A 139 -8.67 17.33 11.72
N SER A 140 -7.42 16.86 11.62
CA SER A 140 -6.32 17.27 12.51
C SER A 140 -5.64 18.58 12.07
N THR A 141 -4.77 19.13 12.91
CA THR A 141 -4.04 20.37 12.61
C THR A 141 -2.99 20.13 11.50
N TRP A 142 -3.25 20.66 10.31
CA TRP A 142 -2.34 20.60 9.15
C TRP A 142 -2.02 21.99 8.65
N SER A 143 -0.85 22.14 7.99
CA SER A 143 -0.44 23.39 7.36
C SER A 143 -1.30 23.80 6.15
N LYS A 144 -1.99 22.83 5.52
CA LYS A 144 -2.94 23.05 4.43
C LYS A 144 -4.23 22.28 4.67
N PRO A 145 -5.41 22.90 4.43
CA PRO A 145 -6.69 22.24 4.62
C PRO A 145 -6.91 21.13 3.58
N PHE A 146 -7.57 20.06 4.02
CA PHE A 146 -7.94 18.95 3.16
C PHE A 146 -9.25 19.21 2.44
N ARG A 147 -9.35 18.71 1.20
CA ARG A 147 -10.58 18.72 0.39
C ARG A 147 -11.09 17.30 0.22
N LYS A 148 -12.41 17.12 0.33
CA LYS A 148 -13.07 15.85 0.08
C LYS A 148 -13.04 15.54 -1.42
N ILE A 149 -12.61 14.32 -1.76
CA ILE A 149 -12.52 13.80 -3.12
C ILE A 149 -13.32 12.50 -3.18
N ARG A 150 -14.29 12.47 -4.08
CA ARG A 150 -15.14 11.32 -4.35
C ARG A 150 -14.35 10.24 -5.09
N LEU A 151 -14.31 9.01 -4.57
CA LEU A 151 -13.48 7.95 -5.16
C LEU A 151 -13.98 7.49 -6.53
N ASP A 152 -15.30 7.60 -6.76
CA ASP A 152 -15.94 7.39 -8.07
C ASP A 152 -15.57 8.46 -9.11
N ALA A 153 -15.01 9.60 -8.69
CA ALA A 153 -14.52 10.64 -9.58
C ALA A 153 -13.01 10.53 -9.90
N ILE A 154 -12.28 9.63 -9.20
CA ILE A 154 -10.86 9.42 -9.45
C ILE A 154 -10.72 8.43 -10.60
N LYS A 155 -10.12 8.88 -11.70
CA LYS A 155 -9.68 7.98 -12.78
C LYS A 155 -8.30 7.42 -12.42
N PHE A 156 -8.19 6.11 -12.35
CA PHE A 156 -6.92 5.38 -12.16
C PHE A 156 -6.32 4.98 -13.50
#